data_AF-A0A9E1IWK3-F1
#
_entry.id   AF-A0A9E1IWK3-F1
#
_cell.length_a   1.000
_cell.length_b   1.000
_cell.length_c   1.000
_cell.angle_alpha   90.00
_cell.angle_beta   90.00
_cell.angle_gamma   90.00
#
_symmetry.space_group_name_H-M   'P 1'
#
loop_
_entity.id
_entity.type
_entity.pdbx_description
1 polymer ?
#
loop_
_entity_poly.entity_id
_entity_poly.type
_entity_poly.pdbx_seq_one_letter_code
_entity_poly.pdbx_strand_id
1 'polypeptide(L)'
;MISKNNISRCVKTIKQLINRCESYGEFDKDGNLFFPVEKIEHGLLKISKEKLCEYESSGMSVLELHQKLEEQAGDCGWSDATLDIQVPKPKLRTKIF
;
A
#
# COMPACT_ATOMS: atom_id res chain seq x y z
N MET A 1 -16.02 5.62 4.46
CA MET A 1 -16.36 4.26 3.99
C MET A 1 -15.10 3.67 3.41
N ILE A 2 -14.61 2.55 3.91
CA ILE A 2 -13.35 1.93 3.43
C ILE A 2 -13.59 1.36 2.02
N SER A 3 -12.68 1.62 1.06
CA SER A 3 -12.78 1.13 -0.31
C SER A 3 -12.70 -0.40 -0.39
N LYS A 4 -13.19 -0.98 -1.50
CA LYS A 4 -12.98 -2.39 -1.83
C LYS A 4 -11.49 -2.69 -2.11
N ASN A 5 -10.73 -1.66 -2.50
CA ASN A 5 -9.30 -1.78 -2.81
C ASN A 5 -8.40 -1.55 -1.61
N ASN A 6 -8.96 -1.34 -0.42
CA ASN A 6 -8.18 -1.15 0.80
C ASN A 6 -7.26 -2.35 1.07
N ILE A 7 -6.02 -2.11 1.49
CA ILE A 7 -5.02 -3.17 1.71
C ILE A 7 -5.51 -4.24 2.69
N SER A 8 -6.23 -3.87 3.76
CA SER A 8 -6.75 -4.81 4.76
C SER A 8 -7.85 -5.75 4.23
N ARG A 9 -8.52 -5.36 3.13
CA ARG A 9 -9.56 -6.17 2.49
C ARG A 9 -9.05 -6.94 1.29
N CYS A 10 -8.10 -6.37 0.54
CA CYS A 10 -7.71 -6.89 -0.76
C CYS A 10 -6.61 -7.96 -0.69
N VAL A 11 -5.77 -7.93 0.34
CA VAL A 11 -4.64 -8.85 0.51
C VAL A 11 -4.67 -9.51 1.88
N LYS A 12 -4.30 -10.80 1.95
CA LYS A 12 -4.27 -11.56 3.21
C LYS A 12 -2.89 -11.59 3.86
N THR A 13 -1.83 -11.44 3.05
CA THR A 13 -0.44 -11.45 3.51
C THR A 13 0.38 -10.36 2.82
N ILE A 14 1.46 -9.91 3.46
CA ILE A 14 2.40 -8.95 2.86
C ILE A 14 3.04 -9.54 1.60
N LYS A 15 3.33 -10.84 1.57
CA LYS A 15 3.78 -11.54 0.36
C LYS A 15 2.82 -11.39 -0.82
N GLN A 16 1.52 -11.54 -0.60
CA GLN A 16 0.52 -11.34 -1.65
C GLN A 16 0.47 -9.89 -2.13
N LEU A 17 0.68 -8.94 -1.22
CA LEU A 17 0.78 -7.52 -1.57
C LEU A 17 1.97 -7.24 -2.47
N ILE A 18 3.17 -7.70 -2.07
CA ILE A 18 4.42 -7.54 -2.84
C ILE A 18 4.22 -8.12 -4.25
N ASN A 19 3.79 -9.39 -4.35
CA ASN A 19 3.63 -10.06 -5.64
C ASN A 19 2.64 -9.35 -6.56
N ARG A 20 1.54 -8.79 -6.02
CA ARG A 20 0.59 -8.01 -6.81
C ARG A 20 1.22 -6.72 -7.33
N CYS A 21 1.86 -5.95 -6.46
CA CYS A 21 2.51 -4.70 -6.84
C CYS A 21 3.66 -4.92 -7.84
N GLU A 22 4.38 -6.04 -7.74
CA GLU A 22 5.40 -6.43 -8.72
C GLU A 22 4.78 -6.73 -10.09
N SER A 23 3.72 -7.54 -10.10
CA SER A 23 2.99 -7.89 -11.34
C SER A 23 2.42 -6.65 -12.04
N TYR A 24 2.08 -5.61 -11.27
CA TYR A 24 1.55 -4.35 -11.79
C TYR A 24 2.62 -3.35 -12.24
N GLY A 25 3.90 -3.57 -11.87
CA GLY A 25 4.97 -2.61 -12.13
C GLY A 25 4.81 -1.32 -11.33
N GLU A 26 4.46 -1.46 -10.04
CA GLU A 26 4.18 -0.34 -9.13
C GLU A 26 5.39 0.11 -8.32
N PHE A 27 6.46 -0.68 -8.33
CA PHE A 27 7.74 -0.27 -7.75
C PHE A 27 8.44 0.72 -8.69
N ASP A 28 8.89 1.85 -8.14
CA ASP A 28 9.71 2.82 -8.87
C ASP A 28 11.12 2.28 -9.13
N LYS A 29 11.97 3.10 -9.78
CA LYS A 29 13.35 2.74 -10.11
C LYS A 29 14.22 2.49 -8.88
N ASP A 30 13.86 3.09 -7.75
CA ASP A 30 14.53 2.98 -6.47
C ASP A 30 13.90 1.87 -5.60
N GLY A 31 12.96 1.08 -6.14
CA GLY A 31 12.30 -0.02 -5.45
C GLY A 31 11.26 0.42 -4.41
N ASN A 32 10.72 1.63 -4.52
CA ASN A 32 9.68 2.12 -3.61
C ASN A 32 8.28 1.90 -4.17
N LEU A 33 7.35 1.60 -3.26
CA LEU A 33 5.92 1.48 -3.50
C LEU A 33 5.22 2.72 -2.93
N PHE A 34 4.26 3.25 -3.71
CA PHE A 34 3.40 4.35 -3.29
C PHE A 34 1.97 3.85 -3.14
N PHE A 35 1.42 3.90 -1.93
CA PHE A 35 0.03 3.59 -1.67
C PHE A 35 -0.84 4.84 -1.88
N PRO A 36 -1.86 4.77 -2.74
CA PRO A 36 -2.92 5.77 -2.76
C PRO A 36 -3.66 5.77 -1.43
N VAL A 37 -3.87 6.96 -0.89
CA VAL A 37 -4.66 7.17 0.32
C VAL A 37 -5.79 8.13 0.00
N GLU A 38 -7.01 7.75 0.33
CA GLU A 38 -8.20 8.59 0.15
C GLU A 38 -8.77 9.05 1.51
N LYS A 39 -8.94 10.38 1.66
CA LYS A 39 -9.75 11.03 2.71
C LYS A 39 -10.55 12.20 2.07
N ILE A 40 -10.58 13.38 2.72
CA ILE A 40 -11.11 14.64 2.16
C ILE A 40 -10.22 15.10 0.99
N GLU A 41 -8.94 14.72 1.02
CA GLU A 41 -7.94 14.95 -0.03
C GLU A 41 -7.23 13.63 -0.40
N HIS A 42 -6.60 13.60 -1.57
CA HIS A 42 -5.82 12.45 -2.08
C HIS A 42 -4.34 12.59 -1.71
N GLY A 43 -3.75 11.52 -1.16
CA GLY A 43 -2.33 11.48 -0.79
C GLY A 43 -1.63 10.18 -1.25
N LEU A 44 -0.31 10.15 -1.10
CA LEU A 44 0.51 8.96 -1.35
C LEU A 44 1.39 8.63 -0.14
N LEU A 45 1.38 7.37 0.30
CA LEU A 45 2.31 6.87 1.32
C LEU A 45 3.42 6.06 0.65
N LYS A 46 4.67 6.39 0.98
CA LYS A 46 5.85 5.73 0.43
C LYS A 46 6.38 4.66 1.40
N ILE A 47 6.67 3.47 0.87
CA ILE A 47 7.43 2.43 1.56
C ILE A 47 8.42 1.77 0.59
N SER A 48 9.61 1.38 1.06
CA SER A 48 10.55 0.62 0.22
C SER A 48 10.15 -0.86 0.17
N LYS A 49 10.46 -1.52 -0.95
CA LYS A 49 10.27 -2.96 -1.11
C LYS A 49 11.06 -3.76 -0.07
N GLU A 50 12.29 -3.35 0.21
CA GLU A 50 13.16 -3.99 1.21
C GLU A 50 12.47 -4.04 2.58
N LYS A 51 11.90 -2.91 3.02
CA LYS A 51 11.17 -2.81 4.28
C LYS A 51 9.89 -3.66 4.30
N LEU A 52 9.19 -3.78 3.16
CA LEU A 52 8.07 -4.72 3.01
C LEU A 52 8.53 -6.19 3.12
N CYS A 53 9.68 -6.53 2.55
CA CYS A 53 10.26 -7.88 2.67
C CYS A 53 10.72 -8.19 4.10
N GLU A 54 11.27 -7.20 4.81
CA GLU A 54 11.61 -7.32 6.24
C GLU A 54 10.36 -7.63 7.08
N TYR A 55 9.26 -6.90 6.84
CA TYR A 55 7.99 -7.13 7.54
C TYR A 55 7.38 -8.49 7.21
N GLU A 56 7.47 -8.93 5.96
CA GLU A 56 7.05 -10.28 5.58
C GLU A 56 7.88 -11.35 6.29
N SER A 57 9.20 -11.17 6.35
CA SER A 57 10.13 -12.08 7.02
C SER A 57 9.96 -12.10 8.54
N SER A 58 9.56 -10.98 9.14
CA SER A 58 9.25 -10.89 10.57
C SER A 58 7.90 -11.49 10.95
N GLY A 59 7.11 -11.98 9.98
CA GLY A 59 5.79 -12.53 10.20
C GLY A 59 4.70 -11.48 10.45
N MET A 60 4.95 -10.21 10.08
CA MET A 60 3.99 -9.13 10.28
C MET A 60 2.73 -9.35 9.44
N SER A 61 1.58 -9.09 10.05
CA SER A 61 0.28 -9.17 9.38
C SER A 61 0.00 -7.93 8.52
N VAL A 62 -0.94 -8.06 7.58
CA VAL A 62 -1.41 -6.92 6.77
C VAL A 62 -2.10 -5.87 7.64
N LEU A 63 -2.73 -6.28 8.75
CA LEU A 63 -3.37 -5.35 9.69
C LEU A 63 -2.32 -4.50 10.42
N GLU A 64 -1.24 -5.12 10.89
CA GLU A 64 -0.11 -4.40 11.50
C GLU A 64 0.58 -3.47 10.50
N LEU A 65 0.74 -3.90 9.25
CA LEU A 65 1.25 -3.04 8.18
C LEU A 65 0.33 -1.82 7.98
N HIS A 66 -0.99 -2.04 7.94
CA HIS A 66 -1.97 -0.95 7.80
C HIS A 66 -1.87 0.04 8.96
N GLN A 67 -1.81 -0.44 10.20
CA GLN A 67 -1.61 0.41 11.38
C GLN A 67 -0.29 1.20 11.33
N LYS A 68 0.82 0.57 10.94
CA LYS A 68 2.11 1.27 10.78
C LYS A 68 2.07 2.37 9.73
N LEU A 69 1.38 2.12 8.62
CA LEU A 69 1.20 3.13 7.57
C LEU A 69 0.30 4.28 8.05
N GLU A 70 -0.70 3.99 8.90
CA GLU A 70 -1.50 5.02 9.57
C GLU A 70 -0.66 5.84 10.57
N GLU A 71 0.21 5.22 11.36
CA GLU A 71 1.14 5.92 12.27
C GLU A 71 2.09 6.84 11.50
N GLN A 72 2.67 6.36 10.39
CA GLN A 72 3.55 7.16 9.52
C GLN A 72 2.84 8.35 8.90
N ALA A 73 1.53 8.25 8.68
CA ALA A 73 0.69 9.34 8.22
C ALA A 73 0.31 10.33 9.35
N GLY A 74 0.16 9.84 10.59
CA GLY A 74 -0.19 10.65 11.76
C GLY A 74 0.84 11.75 12.06
N ASP A 75 2.13 11.47 11.84
CA ASP A 75 3.21 12.47 11.94
C ASP A 75 3.12 13.58 10.87
N CYS A 76 2.35 13.37 9.79
CA CYS A 76 2.16 14.34 8.71
C CYS A 76 0.99 15.32 8.96
N GLY A 77 0.46 15.37 10.20
CA GLY A 77 -0.70 16.20 10.56
C GLY A 77 -2.04 15.60 10.12
N TRP A 78 -2.06 14.33 9.70
CA TRP A 78 -3.26 13.65 9.24
C TRP A 78 -3.98 13.01 10.43
N SER A 79 -4.71 13.82 11.20
CA SER A 79 -5.37 13.36 12.44
C SER A 79 -6.71 12.61 12.23
N ASP A 80 -6.93 11.63 13.11
CA ASP A 80 -8.19 11.05 13.61
C ASP A 80 -9.20 10.40 12.66
N ALA A 81 -8.89 10.21 11.38
CA ALA A 81 -9.74 9.38 10.51
C ALA A 81 -8.99 8.17 9.99
N THR A 82 -9.64 7.01 10.05
CA THR A 82 -9.20 5.77 9.40
C THR A 82 -8.84 6.06 7.95
N LEU A 83 -7.57 5.86 7.61
CA LEU A 83 -7.06 6.15 6.28
C LEU A 83 -7.43 5.00 5.36
N ASP A 84 -8.06 5.35 4.23
CA ASP A 84 -8.33 4.36 3.20
C ASP A 84 -7.10 4.14 2.34
N ILE A 85 -6.17 3.34 2.86
CA ILE A 85 -4.93 2.95 2.17
C ILE A 85 -5.27 1.86 1.15
N GLN A 86 -5.14 2.19 -0.13
CA GLN A 86 -5.52 1.31 -1.23
C GLN A 86 -4.32 0.58 -1.82
N VAL A 87 -4.52 -0.66 -2.27
CA VAL A 87 -3.55 -1.33 -3.14
C VAL A 87 -3.53 -0.58 -4.48
N PRO A 88 -2.35 -0.29 -5.05
CA PRO A 88 -2.29 0.33 -6.37
C PRO A 88 -3.01 -0.52 -7.42
N LYS A 89 -3.71 0.16 -8.33
CA LYS A 89 -4.48 -0.50 -9.38
C LYS A 89 -3.52 -1.01 -10.45
N PRO A 90 -3.81 -2.16 -11.09
CA PRO A 90 -3.03 -2.61 -12.22
C PRO A 90 -3.02 -1.54 -13.30
N LYS A 91 -1.83 -1.12 -13.74
CA LYS A 91 -1.69 -0.36 -14.97
C LYS A 91 -2.18 -1.26 -16.08
N LEU A 92 -3.31 -0.91 -16.69
CA LEU A 92 -3.75 -1.55 -17.93
C LEU A 92 -2.58 -1.42 -18.91
N ARG A 93 -1.84 -2.51 -19.15
CA ARG A 93 -1.02 -2.62 -20.35
C ARG A 93 -2.03 -2.58 -21.48
N THR A 94 -2.27 -1.40 -22.04
CA THR A 94 -2.95 -1.26 -23.31
C THR A 94 -2.12 -2.09 -24.29
N LYS A 95 -2.56 -3.32 -24.58
CA LYS A 95 -2.03 -4.08 -25.70
C LYS A 95 -2.41 -3.26 -26.91
N ILE A 96 -1.46 -2.47 -27.41
CA ILE A 96 -1.53 -1.93 -28.76
C ILE A 96 -1.34 -3.17 -29.64
N PHE A 97 -2.45 -3.66 -30.19
CA PHE A 97 -2.46 -4.70 -31.22
C PHE A 97 -2.03 -4.11 -32.56
#